data_AF-A0A961S7K0-F1
#
_entry.id   AF-A0A961S7K0-F1
#
_cell.length_a   1.000
_cell.length_b   1.000
_cell.length_c   1.000
_cell.angle_alpha   90.00
_cell.angle_beta   90.00
_cell.angle_gamma   90.00
#
_symmetry.space_group_name_H-M   'P 1'
#
loop_
_entity.id
_entity.type
_entity.pdbx_description
1 polymer ?
#
loop_
_entity_poly.entity_id
_entity_poly.type
_entity_poly.pdbx_seq_one_letter_code
_entity_poly.pdbx_strand_id
1 'polypeptide(L)'
;MSENEPKPTEIRLSKDKSVLSVTFPDSGPTDFSAEFLRVNSPSAEVQGHSPSQRQTVPGKRNVLITGVAPVGNYAVRLTFSDSHQSGIYSWSYFLSLAAERDRLWNRYLAELEEKGLSRDSAPPQALKF
;
A
#
# COMPACT_ATOMS: atom_id res chain seq x y z
N MET A 1 -3.34 -24.16 0.26
CA MET A 1 -2.63 -23.14 -0.53
C MET A 1 -2.90 -23.49 -1.97
N SER A 2 -3.77 -22.73 -2.64
CA SER A 2 -4.34 -23.12 -3.93
C SER A 2 -3.32 -22.87 -5.05
N GLU A 3 -3.01 -23.90 -5.84
CA GLU A 3 -2.05 -23.88 -6.96
C GLU A 3 -2.48 -23.04 -8.18
N ASN A 4 -3.46 -22.14 -8.07
CA ASN A 4 -4.06 -21.48 -9.22
C ASN A 4 -4.36 -19.98 -9.04
N GLU A 5 -3.55 -19.29 -8.24
CA GLU A 5 -3.64 -17.84 -8.08
C GLU A 5 -2.93 -17.16 -9.27
N PRO A 6 -3.59 -16.26 -10.02
CA PRO A 6 -3.00 -15.67 -11.22
C PRO A 6 -1.76 -14.86 -10.83
N LYS A 7 -0.59 -15.30 -11.32
CA LYS A 7 0.67 -14.60 -11.12
C LYS A 7 0.78 -13.44 -12.10
N PRO A 8 1.22 -12.24 -11.69
CA PRO A 8 1.40 -11.14 -12.61
C PRO A 8 2.48 -11.46 -13.66
N THR A 9 2.23 -11.01 -14.89
CA THR A 9 3.19 -11.08 -16.00
C THR A 9 4.24 -9.97 -15.90
N GLU A 10 3.88 -8.83 -15.30
CA GLU A 10 4.78 -7.70 -15.08
C GLU A 10 4.51 -7.00 -13.74
N ILE A 11 5.58 -6.57 -13.08
CA ILE A 11 5.55 -5.63 -11.96
C ILE A 11 6.56 -4.53 -12.27
N ARG A 12 6.09 -3.28 -12.29
CA ARG A 12 6.89 -2.12 -12.66
C ARG A 12 6.74 -1.01 -11.63
N LEU A 13 7.85 -0.54 -11.09
CA LEU A 13 7.90 0.65 -10.25
C LEU A 13 8.19 1.87 -11.12
N SER A 14 7.42 2.94 -10.95
CA SER A 14 7.63 4.22 -11.62
C SER A 14 8.98 4.84 -11.26
N LYS A 15 9.54 5.69 -12.14
CA LYS A 15 10.87 6.30 -11.93
C LYS A 15 10.93 7.18 -10.67
N ASP A 16 9.83 7.88 -10.38
CA ASP A 16 9.64 8.72 -9.20
C ASP A 16 9.22 7.91 -7.96
N LYS A 17 9.07 6.58 -8.10
CA LYS A 17 8.77 5.64 -7.02
C LYS A 17 7.40 5.82 -6.35
N SER A 18 6.52 6.61 -6.96
CA SER A 18 5.20 6.95 -6.43
C SER A 18 4.10 5.95 -6.85
N VAL A 19 4.33 5.15 -7.90
CA VAL A 19 3.34 4.22 -8.46
C VAL A 19 3.97 2.85 -8.73
N LEU A 20 3.27 1.79 -8.30
CA LEU A 20 3.55 0.42 -8.67
C LEU A 20 2.47 -0.07 -9.64
N SER A 21 2.87 -0.41 -10.86
CA SER A 21 2.00 -1.03 -11.86
C SER A 21 2.14 -2.55 -11.77
N VAL A 22 1.01 -3.24 -11.67
CA VAL A 22 0.94 -4.71 -11.65
C VAL A 22 0.03 -5.18 -12.79
N THR A 23 0.53 -6.06 -13.64
CA THR A 23 -0.22 -6.58 -14.79
C THR A 23 -0.45 -8.08 -14.60
N PHE A 24 -1.72 -8.50 -14.60
CA PHE A 24 -2.09 -9.92 -14.55
C PHE A 24 -2.39 -10.47 -15.95
N PRO A 25 -2.30 -11.79 -16.18
CA PRO A 25 -2.71 -12.41 -17.44
C PRO A 25 -4.13 -11.98 -17.82
N ASP A 26 -4.35 -11.74 -19.11
CA ASP A 26 -5.66 -11.34 -19.67
C ASP A 26 -6.25 -10.04 -19.10
N SER A 27 -5.43 -9.22 -18.44
CA SER A 27 -5.82 -7.92 -17.89
C SER A 27 -4.81 -6.82 -18.25
N GLY A 28 -5.28 -5.58 -18.25
CA GLY A 28 -4.42 -4.41 -18.40
C GLY A 28 -3.59 -4.13 -17.13
N PRO A 29 -2.59 -3.24 -17.22
CA PRO A 29 -1.84 -2.79 -16.06
C PRO A 29 -2.78 -2.13 -15.05
N THR A 30 -2.62 -2.50 -13.78
CA THR A 30 -3.30 -1.87 -12.65
C THR A 30 -2.30 -1.08 -11.83
N ASP A 31 -2.51 0.25 -11.77
CA ASP A 31 -1.61 1.16 -11.07
C ASP A 31 -2.05 1.38 -9.62
N PHE A 32 -1.11 1.23 -8.68
CA PHE A 32 -1.32 1.50 -7.26
C PHE A 32 -0.36 2.61 -6.79
N SER A 33 -0.89 3.66 -6.16
CA SER A 33 -0.01 4.65 -5.53
C SER A 33 0.69 4.07 -4.30
N ALA A 34 1.89 4.55 -4.04
CA ALA A 34 2.68 4.18 -2.87
C ALA A 34 1.92 4.51 -1.56
N GLU A 35 1.21 5.64 -1.52
CA GLU A 35 0.31 5.99 -0.41
C GLU A 35 -0.77 4.94 -0.22
N PHE A 36 -1.50 4.59 -1.28
CA PHE A 36 -2.61 3.64 -1.19
C PHE A 36 -2.14 2.28 -0.69
N LEU A 37 -1.00 1.78 -1.18
CA LEU A 37 -0.40 0.55 -0.70
C LEU A 37 0.01 0.67 0.77
N ARG A 38 0.72 1.74 1.15
CA ARG A 38 1.22 1.92 2.52
C ARG A 38 0.10 1.97 3.57
N VAL A 39 -0.99 2.68 3.28
CA VAL A 39 -2.12 2.84 4.21
C VAL A 39 -3.03 1.61 4.25
N ASN A 40 -2.98 0.77 3.20
CA ASN A 40 -3.61 -0.55 3.16
C ASN A 40 -2.58 -1.68 3.28
N SER A 41 -1.47 -1.48 4.02
CA SER A 41 -0.50 -2.56 4.20
C SER A 41 -1.16 -3.75 4.92
N PRO A 42 -0.89 -5.00 4.51
CA PRO A 42 -1.44 -6.19 5.17
C PRO A 42 -0.75 -6.53 6.50
N SER A 43 0.26 -5.75 6.89
CA SER A 43 1.00 -5.90 8.15
C SER A 43 0.08 -5.76 9.38
N ALA A 44 0.37 -6.51 10.44
CA ALA A 44 -0.37 -6.47 11.71
C ALA A 44 -0.40 -5.07 12.36
N GLU A 45 0.62 -4.24 12.13
CA GLU A 45 0.64 -2.83 12.55
C GLU A 45 -0.55 -2.04 11.98
N VAL A 46 -0.92 -2.30 10.73
CA VAL A 46 -2.00 -1.58 10.04
C VAL A 46 -3.33 -2.28 10.26
N GLN A 47 -3.40 -3.61 10.14
CA GLN A 47 -4.67 -4.34 10.26
C GLN A 47 -5.13 -4.55 11.71
N GLY A 48 -4.21 -4.57 12.68
CA GLY A 48 -4.50 -5.05 14.04
C GLY A 48 -4.82 -6.56 14.08
N HIS A 49 -5.10 -7.12 15.26
CA HIS A 49 -5.58 -8.51 15.38
C HIS A 49 -7.10 -8.65 15.20
N SER A 50 -7.81 -7.51 15.17
CA SER A 50 -9.25 -7.40 14.92
C SER A 50 -9.55 -6.11 14.14
N PRO A 51 -10.66 -6.00 13.39
CA PRO A 51 -11.00 -4.78 12.64
C PRO A 51 -11.03 -3.50 13.50
N SER A 52 -11.39 -3.63 14.78
CA SER A 52 -11.39 -2.54 15.77
C SER A 52 -10.00 -2.09 16.22
N GLN A 53 -8.96 -2.88 15.93
CA GLN A 53 -7.55 -2.57 16.21
C GLN A 53 -6.81 -2.03 14.99
N ARG A 54 -7.50 -1.87 13.85
CA ARG A 54 -6.91 -1.26 12.65
C ARG A 54 -6.42 0.14 12.99
N GLN A 55 -5.18 0.43 12.62
CA GLN A 55 -4.58 1.74 12.81
C GLN A 55 -4.72 2.55 11.53
N THR A 56 -5.28 3.76 11.66
CA THR A 56 -5.28 4.75 10.58
C THR A 56 -3.88 5.36 10.51
N VAL A 57 -3.25 5.32 9.34
CA VAL A 57 -1.87 5.78 9.15
C VAL A 57 -1.87 7.17 8.49
N PRO A 58 -1.70 8.27 9.24
CA PRO A 58 -1.69 9.61 8.68
C PRO A 58 -0.33 9.99 8.08
N GLY A 59 -0.30 11.11 7.35
CA GLY A 59 0.94 11.73 6.88
C GLY A 59 1.67 10.98 5.76
N LYS A 60 0.96 10.14 4.99
CA LYS A 60 1.55 9.25 3.97
C LYS A 60 1.37 9.71 2.54
N ARG A 61 0.84 10.92 2.28
CA ARG A 61 0.62 11.45 0.92
C ARG A 61 1.84 11.37 0.02
N ASN A 62 3.02 11.61 0.60
CA ASN A 62 4.30 11.66 -0.13
C ASN A 62 5.18 10.42 0.12
N VAL A 63 4.63 9.33 0.65
CA VAL A 63 5.41 8.09 0.83
C VAL A 63 5.74 7.48 -0.53
N LEU A 64 6.94 6.93 -0.67
CA LEU A 64 7.44 6.30 -1.90
C LEU A 64 7.79 4.84 -1.66
N ILE A 65 7.77 4.02 -2.71
CA ILE A 65 8.25 2.64 -2.67
C ILE A 65 9.74 2.64 -3.00
N THR A 66 10.57 2.27 -2.03
CA THR A 66 12.03 2.26 -2.17
C THR A 66 12.58 0.92 -2.61
N GLY A 67 11.80 -0.16 -2.50
CA GLY A 67 12.21 -1.51 -2.90
C GLY A 67 11.03 -2.44 -3.19
N VAL A 68 11.25 -3.37 -4.11
CA VAL A 68 10.33 -4.44 -4.48
C VAL A 68 11.14 -5.74 -4.55
N ALA A 69 10.84 -6.71 -3.69
CA ALA A 69 11.54 -7.99 -3.65
C ALA A 69 10.54 -9.16 -3.76
N PRO A 70 10.81 -10.18 -4.59
CA PRO A 70 9.93 -11.33 -4.69
C PRO A 70 9.91 -12.14 -3.38
N VAL A 71 8.75 -12.69 -3.03
CA VAL A 71 8.57 -13.61 -1.91
C VAL A 71 7.97 -14.91 -2.45
N GLY A 72 8.83 -15.90 -2.66
CA GLY A 72 8.44 -17.14 -3.33
C GLY A 72 7.82 -16.88 -4.70
N ASN A 73 6.74 -17.60 -5.01
CA ASN A 73 6.00 -17.46 -6.27
C ASN A 73 4.63 -16.78 -6.12
N TYR A 74 4.29 -16.23 -4.94
CA TYR A 74 2.93 -15.80 -4.60
C TYR A 74 2.80 -14.33 -4.17
N ALA A 75 3.92 -13.61 -3.97
CA ALA A 75 3.90 -12.26 -3.43
C ALA A 75 5.15 -11.43 -3.78
N VAL A 76 5.08 -10.13 -3.51
CA VAL A 76 6.25 -9.26 -3.34
C VAL A 76 6.26 -8.63 -1.96
N ARG A 77 7.45 -8.37 -1.44
CA ARG A 77 7.70 -7.47 -0.32
C ARG A 77 7.96 -6.08 -0.86
N LEU A 78 7.23 -5.09 -0.34
CA LEU A 78 7.46 -3.68 -0.61
C LEU A 78 8.17 -3.02 0.56
N THR A 79 9.18 -2.21 0.25
CA THR A 79 9.86 -1.31 1.17
C THR A 79 9.42 0.12 0.87
N PHE A 80 9.10 0.90 1.91
CA PHE A 80 8.63 2.27 1.78
C PHE A 80 9.65 3.27 2.34
N SER A 81 9.55 4.53 1.92
CA SER A 81 10.45 5.62 2.33
C SER A 81 10.27 6.06 3.78
N ASP A 82 9.18 5.65 4.44
CA ASP A 82 8.92 5.91 5.86
C ASP A 82 9.48 4.80 6.79
N SER A 83 10.49 4.07 6.30
CA SER A 83 11.14 2.94 6.97
C SER A 83 10.23 1.70 7.18
N HIS A 84 9.04 1.66 6.58
CA HIS A 84 8.20 0.46 6.61
C HIS A 84 8.74 -0.61 5.65
N GLN A 85 9.10 -1.78 6.17
CA GLN A 85 9.74 -2.86 5.37
C GLN A 85 9.00 -4.20 5.44
N SER A 86 7.85 -4.28 6.13
CA SER A 86 7.17 -5.54 6.43
C SER A 86 6.00 -5.87 5.49
N GLY A 87 5.67 -5.00 4.53
CA GLY A 87 4.50 -5.18 3.68
C GLY A 87 4.70 -6.29 2.65
N ILE A 88 4.14 -7.48 2.89
CA ILE A 88 4.09 -8.59 1.92
C ILE A 88 2.74 -8.56 1.21
N TYR A 89 2.74 -8.28 -0.09
CA TYR A 89 1.56 -8.17 -0.93
C TYR A 89 1.46 -9.42 -1.81
N SER A 90 0.50 -10.30 -1.49
CA SER A 90 0.18 -11.44 -2.36
C SER A 90 -0.51 -11.00 -3.64
N TRP A 91 -0.48 -11.86 -4.66
CA TRP A 91 -1.18 -11.63 -5.93
C TRP A 91 -2.69 -11.41 -5.72
N SER A 92 -3.32 -12.25 -4.90
CA SER A 92 -4.71 -12.14 -4.43
C SER A 92 -4.96 -10.82 -3.73
N TYR A 93 -4.02 -10.35 -2.92
CA TYR A 93 -4.18 -9.09 -2.23
C TYR A 93 -4.19 -7.91 -3.20
N PHE A 94 -3.32 -7.91 -4.22
CA PHE A 94 -3.41 -6.89 -5.28
C PHE A 94 -4.74 -6.93 -6.03
N LEU A 95 -5.28 -8.12 -6.30
CA LEU A 95 -6.59 -8.25 -6.93
C LEU A 95 -7.71 -7.71 -6.04
N SER A 96 -7.70 -8.03 -4.74
CA SER A 96 -8.65 -7.47 -3.76
C SER A 96 -8.52 -5.95 -3.65
N LEU A 97 -7.30 -5.43 -3.60
CA LEU A 97 -7.01 -3.99 -3.58
C LEU A 97 -7.50 -3.29 -4.85
N ALA A 98 -7.40 -3.93 -6.02
CA ALA A 98 -7.93 -3.40 -7.27
C ALA A 98 -9.46 -3.37 -7.26
N ALA A 99 -10.10 -4.46 -6.83
CA ALA A 99 -11.56 -4.60 -6.80
C ALA A 99 -12.22 -3.68 -5.76
N GLU A 100 -11.58 -3.43 -4.62
CA GLU A 100 -12.12 -2.62 -3.52
C GLU A 100 -11.51 -1.21 -3.42
N ARG A 101 -10.79 -0.75 -4.45
CA ARG A 101 -10.00 0.48 -4.43
C ARG A 101 -10.76 1.68 -3.85
N ASP A 102 -11.90 2.02 -4.44
CA ASP A 102 -12.68 3.19 -4.05
C ASP A 102 -13.22 3.07 -2.63
N ARG A 103 -13.69 1.87 -2.26
CA ARG A 103 -14.19 1.58 -0.91
C ARG A 103 -13.10 1.74 0.14
N LEU A 104 -11.94 1.13 -0.08
CA LEU A 104 -10.80 1.19 0.84
C LEU A 104 -10.26 2.61 0.97
N TRP A 105 -10.21 3.34 -0.15
CA TRP A 105 -9.74 4.71 -0.17
C TRP A 105 -10.70 5.66 0.56
N ASN A 106 -11.99 5.60 0.27
CA ASN A 106 -12.99 6.42 0.95
C ASN A 106 -13.05 6.12 2.45
N ARG A 107 -12.88 4.85 2.84
CA ARG A 107 -12.76 4.48 4.26
C ARG A 107 -11.55 5.17 4.90
N TYR A 108 -10.38 5.13 4.27
CA TYR A 108 -9.18 5.78 4.79
C TYR A 108 -9.39 7.30 4.96
N LEU A 109 -10.01 7.96 3.98
CA LEU A 109 -10.31 9.39 4.07
C LEU A 109 -11.28 9.72 5.21
N ALA A 110 -12.35 8.94 5.37
CA ALA A 110 -13.32 9.11 6.45
C ALA A 110 -12.68 8.90 7.84
N GLU A 111 -11.82 7.87 7.98
CA GLU A 111 -11.09 7.63 9.22
C GLU A 111 -10.12 8.77 9.59
N LEU A 112 -9.49 9.41 8.58
CA LEU A 112 -8.67 10.59 8.82
C LEU A 112 -9.51 11.78 9.30
N GLU A 113 -10.65 12.03 8.65
CA GLU A 113 -11.55 13.12 9.01
C GLU A 113 -12.12 12.95 10.43
N GLU A 114 -12.63 11.76 10.75
CA GLU A 114 -13.18 11.42 12.08
C GLU A 114 -12.15 11.64 13.20
N LYS A 115 -10.87 11.38 12.92
CA LYS A 115 -9.77 11.51 13.89
C LYS A 115 -9.08 12.88 13.84
N GLY A 116 -9.50 13.80 12.98
CA GLY A 116 -8.85 15.10 12.79
C GLY A 116 -7.41 15.00 12.27
N LEU A 117 -7.10 13.95 11.52
CA LEU A 117 -5.78 13.68 10.94
C LEU A 117 -5.70 14.14 9.49
N SER A 118 -4.47 14.23 8.95
CA SER A 118 -4.23 14.58 7.54
C SER A 118 -3.42 13.51 6.81
N ARG A 119 -3.62 13.46 5.48
CA ARG A 119 -2.75 12.72 4.56
C ARG A 119 -1.39 13.38 4.45
N ASP A 120 -1.34 14.70 4.56
CA ASP A 120 -0.10 15.46 4.52
C ASP A 120 0.69 15.21 5.80
N SER A 121 1.96 14.87 5.66
CA SER A 121 2.90 14.87 6.78
C SER A 121 2.94 16.29 7.35
N ALA A 122 2.95 16.43 8.68
CA ALA A 122 3.13 17.72 9.32
C ALA A 122 4.33 18.43 8.67
N PRO A 123 4.25 19.74 8.36
CA PRO A 123 5.38 20.47 7.81
C PRO A 123 6.59 20.23 8.74
N PRO A 124 7.81 20.05 8.19
CA PRO A 124 8.99 19.90 9.03
C PRO A 124 9.00 21.07 10.01
N GLN A 125 9.02 20.77 11.32
CA GLN A 125 9.12 21.82 12.33
C GLN A 125 10.36 22.62 11.96
N ALA A 126 10.16 23.88 11.57
CA ALA A 126 11.28 24.78 11.34
C ALA A 126 12.12 24.76 12.62
N LEU A 127 13.35 24.27 12.51
CA LEU A 127 14.36 24.39 13.56
C LEU A 127 14.38 25.86 13.95
N LYS A 128 13.84 26.18 15.13
CA LYS A 128 14.06 27.47 15.76
C LYS A 128 15.53 27.46 16.17
N PHE A 129 16.37 28.04 15.32
CA PHE A 129 17.73 28.43 15.70
C PHE A 129 17.68 29.54 16.74
#